data_AF-A0A251S572-F1
#
_entry.id   AF-A0A251S572-F1
#
_cell.length_a   1.000
_cell.length_b   1.000
_cell.length_c   1.000
_cell.angle_alpha   90.00
_cell.angle_beta   90.00
_cell.angle_gamma   90.00
#
_symmetry.space_group_name_H-M   'P 1'
#
loop_
_entity.id
_entity.type
_entity.pdbx_description
1 polymer ?
#
loop_
_entity_poly.entity_id
_entity_poly.type
_entity_poly.pdbx_seq_one_letter_code
_entity_poly.pdbx_strand_id
1 'polypeptide(L)'
;MATTHNHLCPELIVEIFTRLPTQSLLRFRSVSKSICGMIGSPDFIRLHSVRSPKKFTVIHRVNYKAEGVTKSVYTINSAGGGQLSYIGTTPVEYPFKEKHIVGSCNGIICVYEYDRSIIHLWNPCIRRKVTLRFLPPWLPGLALGFGFDPSIEDYKILWTASGGVSSVYTMKTHTWREIPSPAAMDSLSLVKSPMCLFDGALYWAVKRHFRHSCCYMMTFDLSSEVFSTIELPEPSWETNTVTVIKGCLAVVSSSSSKDNDSRIWVRTAAAASWSLAFKLDTRQPVLSINGDLVFSRCYCSKGLLDYHDPETGVPSRLVNLTNSSYVDGMITYIESLELLHYGTSCDQGKSKSKQALDC
;
A
#
# COMPACT_ATOMS: atom_id res chain seq x y z
N MET A 1 45.07 -0.85 -37.12
CA MET A 1 44.15 -0.19 -36.17
C MET A 1 42.96 -1.11 -35.97
N ALA A 2 42.89 -1.82 -34.85
CA ALA A 2 41.75 -2.68 -34.52
C ALA A 2 40.72 -1.84 -33.75
N THR A 3 39.59 -1.57 -34.37
CA THR A 3 38.43 -0.91 -33.76
C THR A 3 37.65 -1.94 -32.93
N THR A 4 37.92 -2.02 -31.64
CA THR A 4 37.10 -2.80 -30.71
C THR A 4 35.81 -2.05 -30.39
N HIS A 5 34.78 -2.18 -31.23
CA HIS A 5 33.41 -1.80 -30.86
C HIS A 5 32.77 -2.89 -29.99
N ASN A 6 33.24 -3.00 -28.75
CA ASN A 6 32.57 -3.79 -27.71
C ASN A 6 31.51 -2.93 -27.01
N HIS A 7 30.55 -2.40 -27.76
CA HIS A 7 29.39 -1.75 -27.15
C HIS A 7 28.29 -2.78 -26.96
N LEU A 8 27.93 -3.04 -25.70
CA LEU A 8 26.73 -3.78 -25.36
C LEU A 8 25.53 -3.06 -26.00
N CYS A 9 24.66 -3.81 -26.69
CA CYS A 9 23.47 -3.23 -27.33
C CYS A 9 22.53 -2.61 -26.27
N PRO A 10 21.85 -1.47 -26.54
CA PRO A 10 21.00 -0.80 -25.57
C PRO A 10 19.94 -1.70 -24.92
N GLU A 11 19.37 -2.64 -25.68
CA GLU A 11 18.37 -3.60 -25.21
C GLU A 11 18.96 -4.54 -24.16
N LEU A 12 20.21 -4.99 -24.34
CA LEU A 12 20.91 -5.82 -23.37
C LEU A 12 21.23 -5.03 -22.10
N ILE A 13 21.57 -3.75 -22.23
CA ILE A 13 21.79 -2.87 -21.07
C ILE A 13 20.50 -2.75 -20.27
N VAL A 14 19.36 -2.47 -20.93
CA VAL A 14 18.04 -2.41 -20.28
C VAL A 14 17.70 -3.73 -19.59
N GLU A 15 17.90 -4.86 -20.27
CA GLU A 15 17.60 -6.18 -19.71
C GLU A 15 18.47 -6.51 -18.48
N ILE A 16 19.75 -6.14 -18.49
CA ILE A 16 20.63 -6.27 -17.31
C ILE A 16 20.16 -5.32 -16.21
N PHE A 17 19.96 -4.05 -16.53
CA PHE A 17 19.72 -2.99 -15.54
C PHE A 17 18.37 -3.16 -14.84
N THR A 18 17.34 -3.59 -15.55
CA THR A 18 16.02 -3.89 -14.98
C THR A 18 16.04 -5.05 -13.96
N ARG A 19 17.11 -5.85 -13.90
CA ARG A 19 17.32 -6.90 -12.88
C ARG A 19 18.17 -6.43 -11.70
N LEU A 20 18.73 -5.22 -11.76
CA LEU A 20 19.58 -4.69 -10.70
C LEU A 20 18.73 -4.08 -9.56
N PRO A 21 19.24 -4.14 -8.31
CA PRO A 21 18.63 -3.42 -7.20
C PRO A 21 18.59 -1.91 -7.47
N THR A 22 17.53 -1.25 -7.01
CA THR A 22 17.32 0.20 -7.21
C THR A 22 18.49 1.04 -6.73
N GLN A 23 19.12 0.68 -5.61
CA GLN A 23 20.31 1.38 -5.08
C GLN A 23 21.53 1.31 -6.02
N SER A 24 21.68 0.23 -6.79
CA SER A 24 22.71 0.14 -7.81
C SER A 24 22.37 1.03 -9.00
N LEU A 25 21.10 1.05 -9.43
CA LEU A 25 20.64 1.93 -10.51
C LEU A 25 20.81 3.41 -10.18
N LEU A 26 20.50 3.83 -8.95
CA LEU A 26 20.74 5.20 -8.48
C LEU A 26 22.21 5.59 -8.57
N ARG A 27 23.15 4.66 -8.31
CA ARG A 27 24.59 4.89 -8.50
C ARG A 27 24.96 4.95 -9.98
N PHE A 28 24.40 4.08 -10.82
CA PHE A 28 24.72 4.05 -12.26
C PHE A 28 24.31 5.32 -13.01
N ARG A 29 23.34 6.08 -12.50
CA ARG A 29 22.97 7.39 -13.04
C ARG A 29 24.15 8.36 -13.16
N SER A 30 25.17 8.26 -12.29
CA SER A 30 26.35 9.14 -12.35
C SER A 30 27.38 8.75 -13.42
N VAL A 31 27.23 7.58 -14.07
CA VAL A 31 28.23 7.07 -15.03
C VAL A 31 28.16 7.81 -16.36
N SER A 32 26.97 8.10 -16.87
CA SER A 32 26.78 8.90 -18.09
C SER A 32 25.39 9.50 -18.18
N LYS A 33 25.24 10.59 -18.95
CA LYS A 33 23.93 11.20 -19.25
C LYS A 33 22.97 10.23 -19.95
N SER A 34 23.50 9.37 -20.83
CA SER A 34 22.71 8.35 -21.53
C SER A 34 22.11 7.34 -20.56
N ILE A 35 22.93 6.79 -19.66
CA ILE A 35 22.47 5.86 -18.62
C ILE A 35 21.48 6.53 -17.68
N CYS A 36 21.75 7.77 -17.29
CA CYS A 36 20.82 8.52 -16.45
C CYS A 36 19.44 8.70 -17.11
N GLY A 37 19.42 9.11 -18.38
CA GLY A 37 18.19 9.28 -19.16
C GLY A 37 17.42 7.97 -19.29
N MET A 38 18.12 6.86 -19.59
CA MET A 38 17.53 5.52 -19.68
C MET A 38 16.88 5.11 -18.35
N ILE A 39 17.61 5.17 -17.23
CA ILE A 39 17.11 4.79 -15.90
C ILE A 39 15.94 5.68 -15.47
N GLY A 40 15.95 6.96 -15.88
CA GLY A 40 14.90 7.92 -15.56
C GLY A 40 13.70 7.87 -16.48
N SER A 41 13.69 7.04 -17.52
CA SER A 41 12.58 6.96 -18.47
C SER A 41 11.37 6.21 -17.89
N PRO A 42 10.13 6.63 -18.16
CA PRO A 42 8.93 5.94 -17.66
C PRO A 42 8.89 4.44 -18.01
N ASP A 43 9.31 4.08 -19.22
CA ASP A 43 9.34 2.67 -19.65
C ASP A 43 10.32 1.83 -18.83
N PHE A 44 11.52 2.35 -18.58
CA PHE A 44 12.49 1.65 -17.73
C PHE A 44 11.96 1.48 -16.30
N ILE A 45 11.39 2.54 -15.73
CA ILE A 45 10.82 2.52 -14.37
C ILE A 45 9.72 1.46 -14.26
N ARG A 46 8.82 1.39 -15.25
CA ARG A 46 7.75 0.38 -15.33
C ARG A 46 8.30 -1.04 -15.44
N LEU A 47 9.23 -1.27 -16.38
CA LEU A 47 9.85 -2.58 -16.58
C LEU A 47 10.59 -3.08 -15.35
N HIS A 48 11.33 -2.19 -14.69
CA HIS A 48 12.05 -2.49 -13.44
C HIS A 48 11.08 -2.77 -12.27
N SER A 49 9.99 -2.00 -12.17
CA SER A 49 8.96 -2.18 -11.14
C SER A 49 8.28 -3.55 -11.21
N VAL A 50 7.96 -4.04 -12.41
CA VAL A 50 7.36 -5.38 -12.62
C VAL A 50 8.30 -6.50 -12.14
N ARG A 51 9.61 -6.30 -12.26
CA ARG A 51 10.64 -7.27 -11.83
C ARG A 51 11.05 -7.09 -10.37
N SER A 52 10.63 -6.01 -9.73
CA SER A 52 11.06 -5.68 -8.39
C SER A 52 10.39 -6.59 -7.35
N PRO A 53 11.17 -7.15 -6.40
CA PRO A 53 10.60 -7.97 -5.36
C PRO A 53 9.70 -7.13 -4.45
N LYS A 54 8.62 -7.73 -3.99
CA LYS A 54 7.74 -7.13 -2.99
C LYS A 54 8.50 -6.97 -1.66
N LYS A 55 8.36 -5.80 -1.05
CA LYS A 55 8.84 -5.46 0.29
C LYS A 55 7.67 -5.20 1.22
N PHE A 56 7.92 -5.39 2.51
CA PHE A 56 6.94 -5.14 3.55
C PHE A 56 7.38 -3.98 4.40
N THR A 57 6.46 -3.07 4.65
CA THR A 57 6.63 -2.02 5.64
C THR A 57 5.68 -2.31 6.78
N VAL A 58 6.23 -2.39 7.99
CA VAL A 58 5.48 -2.51 9.24
C VAL A 58 5.65 -1.23 10.04
N ILE A 59 4.53 -0.57 10.31
CA ILE A 59 4.44 0.56 11.22
C ILE A 59 3.99 0.03 12.57
N HIS A 60 4.77 0.28 13.62
CA HIS A 60 4.35 -0.07 14.97
C HIS A 60 4.65 1.05 15.98
N ARG A 61 3.87 1.06 17.07
CA ARG A 61 4.10 1.88 18.25
C ARG A 61 4.86 1.07 19.27
N VAL A 62 5.79 1.69 19.97
CA VAL A 62 6.46 1.16 21.15
C VAL A 62 6.00 1.98 22.34
N ASN A 63 5.38 1.31 23.31
CA ASN A 63 5.03 1.95 24.58
C ASN A 63 6.23 1.85 25.52
N TYR A 64 6.93 2.97 25.76
CA TYR A 64 7.88 3.03 26.85
C TYR A 64 7.14 3.43 28.12
N LYS A 65 7.14 2.55 29.13
CA LYS A 65 6.46 2.79 30.41
C LYS A 65 6.94 4.06 31.14
N ALA A 66 8.07 4.64 30.74
CA ALA A 66 8.69 5.80 31.42
C ALA A 66 8.74 7.10 30.57
N GLU A 67 8.60 7.07 29.24
CA GLU A 67 8.91 8.24 28.36
C GLU A 67 7.83 8.53 27.30
N GLY A 68 6.67 7.88 27.38
CA GLY A 68 5.58 8.04 26.42
C GLY A 68 5.63 7.04 25.25
N VAL A 69 4.82 7.29 24.22
CA VAL A 69 4.65 6.40 23.07
C VAL A 69 5.57 6.85 21.93
N THR A 70 6.57 6.05 21.59
CA THR A 70 7.38 6.24 20.37
C THR A 70 6.81 5.42 19.23
N LYS A 71 6.90 5.93 18.01
CA LYS A 71 6.53 5.18 16.80
C LYS A 71 7.79 4.80 16.05
N SER A 72 7.89 3.53 15.66
CA SER A 72 8.99 3.00 14.88
C SER A 72 8.45 2.34 13.63
N VAL A 73 9.17 2.52 12.52
CA VAL A 73 8.79 1.93 11.24
C VAL A 73 9.97 1.14 10.69
N TYR A 74 9.67 -0.08 10.28
CA TYR A 74 10.66 -0.99 9.74
C TYR A 74 10.22 -1.50 8.38
N THR A 75 11.18 -1.59 7.47
CA THR A 75 11.03 -2.47 6.30
C THR A 75 11.46 -3.86 6.72
N ILE A 76 10.62 -4.85 6.44
CA ILE A 76 10.94 -6.26 6.55
C ILE A 76 11.45 -6.72 5.20
N ASN A 77 12.69 -7.21 5.17
CA ASN A 77 13.34 -7.68 3.96
C ASN A 77 13.15 -9.19 3.80
N SER A 78 12.70 -9.60 2.63
CA SER A 78 12.66 -11.00 2.21
C SER A 78 13.93 -11.35 1.44
N ALA A 79 14.45 -12.58 1.60
CA ALA A 79 15.65 -13.04 0.87
C ALA A 79 15.49 -13.22 -0.63
N GLY A 80 14.27 -13.03 -1.16
CA GLY A 80 13.96 -13.41 -2.53
C GLY A 80 13.85 -14.94 -2.66
N GLY A 81 13.06 -15.40 -3.62
CA GLY A 81 12.89 -16.84 -3.88
C GLY A 81 11.53 -17.44 -3.52
N GLY A 82 10.43 -16.70 -3.65
CA GLY A 82 9.05 -17.25 -3.58
C GLY A 82 8.57 -17.62 -2.17
N GLN A 83 9.46 -18.04 -1.28
CA GLN A 83 9.19 -18.29 0.13
C GLN A 83 9.67 -17.10 0.96
N LEU A 84 8.86 -16.67 1.93
CA LEU A 84 9.20 -15.55 2.82
C LEU A 84 10.26 -15.99 3.84
N SER A 85 11.52 -15.97 3.43
CA SER A 85 12.64 -16.04 4.35
C SER A 85 12.97 -14.63 4.84
N TYR A 86 12.63 -14.39 6.11
CA TYR A 86 12.98 -13.18 6.83
C TYR A 86 14.50 -13.12 7.04
N ILE A 87 15.17 -12.09 6.50
CA ILE A 87 16.60 -11.87 6.76
C ILE A 87 16.80 -10.83 7.87
N GLY A 88 15.85 -9.91 8.05
CA GLY A 88 16.00 -8.85 9.05
C GLY A 88 15.02 -7.70 8.86
N THR A 89 15.07 -6.76 9.82
CA THR A 89 14.41 -5.47 9.75
C THR A 89 15.42 -4.36 9.47
N THR A 90 15.00 -3.35 8.71
CA THR A 90 15.76 -2.12 8.52
C THR A 90 14.92 -0.94 8.98
N PRO A 91 15.40 -0.12 9.94
CA PRO A 91 14.72 1.12 10.31
C PRO A 91 14.57 2.02 9.08
N VAL A 92 13.40 2.59 8.90
CA VAL A 92 13.17 3.58 7.84
C VAL A 92 12.95 4.94 8.48
N GLU A 93 13.76 5.92 8.10
CA GLU A 93 13.57 7.30 8.53
C GLU A 93 12.44 7.93 7.69
N TYR A 94 11.31 8.18 8.33
CA TYR A 94 10.16 8.81 7.70
C TYR A 94 10.22 10.33 7.82
N PRO A 95 9.93 11.08 6.75
CA PRO A 95 10.02 12.53 6.73
C PRO A 95 8.75 13.21 7.29
N PHE A 96 7.93 12.51 8.07
CA PHE A 96 6.65 12.98 8.64
C PHE A 96 6.29 12.22 9.93
N LYS A 97 5.40 12.78 10.75
CA LYS A 97 5.04 12.27 12.10
C LYS A 97 3.93 11.19 12.10
N GLU A 98 3.92 10.41 11.04
CA GLU A 98 2.90 9.49 10.53
C GLU A 98 1.79 8.97 11.47
N LYS A 99 0.54 8.93 10.97
CA LYS A 99 -0.59 8.30 11.67
C LYS A 99 -1.34 7.23 10.86
N HIS A 100 -1.47 7.31 9.51
CA HIS A 100 -2.10 6.25 8.69
C HIS A 100 -1.51 6.11 7.27
N ILE A 101 -1.33 4.85 6.86
CA ILE A 101 -1.10 4.48 5.45
C ILE A 101 -2.45 4.40 4.74
N VAL A 102 -2.55 5.06 3.59
CA VAL A 102 -3.72 5.00 2.70
C VAL A 102 -3.64 3.79 1.78
N GLY A 103 -2.46 3.56 1.19
CA GLY A 103 -2.23 2.51 0.21
C GLY A 103 -0.87 2.68 -0.47
N SER A 104 -0.55 1.76 -1.39
CA SER A 104 0.67 1.79 -2.18
C SER A 104 0.36 1.40 -3.62
N CYS A 105 1.02 2.06 -4.56
CA CYS A 105 0.91 1.81 -5.97
C CYS A 105 2.25 2.12 -6.63
N ASN A 106 2.76 1.20 -7.46
CA ASN A 106 4.01 1.35 -8.22
C ASN A 106 5.23 1.78 -7.37
N GLY A 107 5.28 1.36 -6.10
CA GLY A 107 6.34 1.70 -5.15
C GLY A 107 6.24 3.07 -4.48
N ILE A 108 5.21 3.86 -4.81
CA ILE A 108 4.80 5.03 -4.05
C ILE A 108 3.90 4.56 -2.90
N ILE A 109 4.14 5.07 -1.70
CA ILE A 109 3.28 4.88 -0.53
C ILE A 109 2.55 6.20 -0.28
N CYS A 110 1.21 6.12 -0.25
CA CYS A 110 0.35 7.24 0.09
C CYS A 110 0.05 7.23 1.59
N VAL A 111 0.27 8.36 2.23
CA VAL A 111 0.24 8.51 3.68
C VAL A 111 -0.60 9.72 4.04
N TYR A 112 -1.44 9.58 5.07
CA TYR A 112 -2.26 10.66 5.57
C TYR A 112 -1.86 11.08 7.00
N GLU A 113 -1.54 12.37 7.16
CA GLU A 113 -1.24 13.01 8.44
C GLU A 113 -2.48 13.78 8.94
N TYR A 114 -3.31 13.12 9.74
CA TYR A 114 -4.57 13.68 10.28
C TYR A 114 -4.41 15.06 10.93
N ASP A 115 -3.41 15.22 11.82
CA ASP A 115 -3.24 16.44 12.62
C ASP A 115 -3.04 17.70 11.76
N ARG A 116 -2.42 17.52 10.58
CA ARG A 116 -2.15 18.60 9.64
C ARG A 116 -3.10 18.60 8.45
N SER A 117 -3.91 17.54 8.31
CA SER A 117 -4.71 17.29 7.12
C SER A 117 -3.83 17.35 5.86
N ILE A 118 -2.74 16.59 5.84
CA ILE A 118 -1.76 16.56 4.74
C ILE A 118 -1.66 15.14 4.19
N ILE A 119 -1.63 15.02 2.86
CA ILE A 119 -1.28 13.76 2.19
C ILE A 119 0.17 13.82 1.72
N HIS A 120 0.91 12.75 1.93
CA HIS A 120 2.24 12.55 1.38
C HIS A 120 2.23 11.38 0.40
N LEU A 121 2.74 11.61 -0.80
CA LEU A 121 3.12 10.55 -1.74
C LEU A 121 4.63 10.36 -1.61
N TRP A 122 5.05 9.24 -1.05
CA TRP A 122 6.44 9.03 -0.65
C TRP A 122 6.99 7.78 -1.30
N ASN A 123 8.16 7.91 -1.93
CA ASN A 123 8.94 6.79 -2.39
C ASN A 123 10.11 6.57 -1.41
N PRO A 124 10.07 5.51 -0.57
CA PRO A 124 11.16 5.18 0.35
C PRO A 124 12.49 4.92 -0.34
N CYS A 125 12.46 4.31 -1.52
CA CYS A 125 13.64 3.76 -2.17
C CYS A 125 14.59 4.86 -2.66
N ILE A 126 14.02 5.93 -3.20
CA ILE A 126 14.76 7.10 -3.68
C ILE A 126 14.76 8.27 -2.68
N ARG A 127 14.12 8.08 -1.51
CA ARG A 127 13.97 9.09 -0.44
C ARG A 127 13.41 10.42 -0.95
N ARG A 128 12.36 10.35 -1.77
CA ARG A 128 11.66 11.50 -2.34
C ARG A 128 10.20 11.49 -1.94
N LYS A 129 9.62 12.68 -1.79
CA LYS A 129 8.18 12.83 -1.52
C LYS A 129 7.56 14.01 -2.25
N VAL A 130 6.25 13.89 -2.47
CA VAL A 130 5.35 14.98 -2.81
C VAL A 130 4.40 15.18 -1.65
N THR A 131 4.10 16.44 -1.31
CA THR A 131 3.26 16.80 -0.17
C THR A 131 2.08 17.63 -0.65
N LEU A 132 0.87 17.15 -0.36
CA LEU A 132 -0.39 17.76 -0.75
C LEU A 132 -1.01 18.44 0.48
N ARG A 133 -1.02 19.78 0.49
CA ARG A 133 -1.46 20.59 1.65
C ARG A 133 -2.88 21.14 1.54
N PHE A 134 -3.50 21.04 0.36
CA PHE A 134 -4.84 21.57 0.09
C PHE A 134 -5.83 20.42 0.00
N LEU A 135 -6.18 19.82 1.13
CA LEU A 135 -7.30 18.88 1.16
C LEU A 135 -8.62 19.66 1.13
N PRO A 136 -9.68 19.13 0.51
CA PRO A 136 -11.00 19.73 0.53
C PRO A 136 -11.40 20.04 1.99
N PRO A 137 -11.46 21.33 2.41
CA PRO A 137 -11.57 21.71 3.82
C PRO A 137 -12.89 21.32 4.52
N TRP A 138 -13.88 20.81 3.79
CA TRP A 138 -15.29 20.93 4.19
C TRP A 138 -15.95 19.65 4.65
N LEU A 139 -15.28 18.49 4.59
CA LEU A 139 -15.98 17.22 4.76
C LEU A 139 -15.24 16.29 5.73
N PRO A 140 -15.91 15.73 6.75
CA PRO A 140 -15.37 14.62 7.51
C PRO A 140 -15.25 13.43 6.53
N GLY A 141 -14.07 13.27 5.94
CA GLY A 141 -13.83 12.25 4.93
C GLY A 141 -14.15 10.87 5.48
N LEU A 142 -14.99 10.12 4.77
CA LEU A 142 -15.34 8.75 5.17
C LEU A 142 -14.20 7.79 4.85
N ALA A 143 -13.57 7.95 3.69
CA ALA A 143 -12.54 7.04 3.20
C ALA A 143 -11.60 7.74 2.21
N LEU A 144 -10.35 7.30 2.20
CA LEU A 144 -9.30 7.78 1.30
C LEU A 144 -8.71 6.59 0.55
N GLY A 145 -8.55 6.72 -0.76
CA GLY A 145 -7.94 5.70 -1.61
C GLY A 145 -6.90 6.30 -2.55
N PHE A 146 -5.92 5.50 -2.92
CA PHE A 146 -4.80 5.89 -3.79
C PHE A 146 -4.53 4.81 -4.82
N GLY A 147 -4.34 5.21 -6.07
CA GLY A 147 -3.95 4.29 -7.13
C GLY A 147 -3.50 4.99 -8.40
N PHE A 148 -3.13 4.17 -9.39
CA PHE A 148 -2.69 4.61 -10.70
C PHE A 148 -3.79 4.30 -11.72
N ASP A 149 -4.16 5.30 -12.50
CA ASP A 149 -5.06 5.21 -13.63
C ASP A 149 -4.21 5.01 -14.91
N PRO A 150 -4.23 3.80 -15.51
CA PRO A 150 -3.45 3.51 -16.71
C PRO A 150 -3.98 4.24 -17.95
N SER A 151 -5.24 4.70 -17.97
CA SER A 151 -5.84 5.35 -19.14
C SER A 151 -5.26 6.76 -19.39
N ILE A 152 -4.88 7.45 -18.32
CA ILE A 152 -4.24 8.77 -18.37
C ILE A 152 -2.77 8.74 -17.91
N GLU A 153 -2.26 7.54 -17.61
CA GLU A 153 -0.93 7.26 -17.06
C GLU A 153 -0.60 8.15 -15.86
N ASP A 154 -1.51 8.25 -14.88
CA ASP A 154 -1.35 9.16 -13.76
C ASP A 154 -1.87 8.59 -12.43
N TYR A 155 -1.37 9.14 -11.33
CA TYR A 155 -1.86 8.81 -10.00
C TYR A 155 -3.09 9.63 -9.65
N LYS A 156 -4.07 8.94 -9.06
CA LYS A 156 -5.28 9.54 -8.51
C LYS A 156 -5.40 9.25 -7.01
N ILE A 157 -5.99 10.20 -6.30
CA ILE A 157 -6.42 10.02 -4.91
C ILE A 157 -7.92 10.28 -4.85
N LEU A 158 -8.67 9.30 -4.36
CA LEU A 158 -10.09 9.44 -4.09
C LEU A 158 -10.28 9.84 -2.62
N TRP A 159 -10.87 11.00 -2.40
CA TRP A 159 -11.36 11.45 -1.11
C TRP A 159 -12.88 11.34 -1.09
N THR A 160 -13.41 10.39 -0.34
CA THR A 160 -14.86 10.26 -0.20
C THR A 160 -15.38 11.02 1.00
N ALA A 161 -16.58 11.56 0.88
CA ALA A 161 -17.21 12.34 1.91
C ALA A 161 -18.73 12.10 1.97
N SER A 162 -19.33 12.52 3.08
CA SER A 162 -20.78 12.67 3.21
C SER A 162 -21.26 13.92 2.46
N GLY A 163 -22.56 14.02 2.19
CA GLY A 163 -23.18 15.13 1.48
C GLY A 163 -23.24 14.94 -0.04
N GLY A 164 -23.13 13.70 -0.54
CA GLY A 164 -23.32 13.41 -1.96
C GLY A 164 -22.20 13.88 -2.90
N VAL A 165 -21.07 14.36 -2.37
CA VAL A 165 -19.91 14.80 -3.17
C VAL A 165 -18.65 14.11 -2.67
N SER A 166 -17.87 13.55 -3.61
CA SER A 166 -16.51 13.07 -3.39
C SER A 166 -15.53 13.94 -4.17
N SER A 167 -14.23 13.84 -3.89
CA SER A 167 -13.19 14.56 -4.61
C SER A 167 -12.12 13.62 -5.13
N VAL A 168 -11.65 13.89 -6.34
CA VAL A 168 -10.53 13.18 -6.96
C VAL A 168 -9.39 14.14 -7.19
N TYR A 169 -8.22 13.79 -6.70
CA TYR A 169 -6.97 14.48 -7.03
C TYR A 169 -6.30 13.81 -8.22
N THR A 170 -5.73 14.60 -9.10
CA THR A 170 -4.91 14.13 -10.23
C THR A 170 -3.50 14.69 -10.09
N MET A 171 -2.50 13.82 -10.14
CA MET A 171 -1.12 14.19 -9.79
C MET A 171 -0.45 15.06 -10.85
N LYS A 172 -0.64 14.81 -12.15
CA LYS A 172 -0.08 15.63 -13.25
C LYS A 172 -0.60 17.07 -13.23
N THR A 173 -1.89 17.27 -12.94
CA THR A 173 -2.50 18.61 -12.92
C THR A 173 -2.34 19.31 -11.57
N HIS A 174 -2.01 18.56 -10.52
CA HIS A 174 -1.95 19.02 -9.14
C HIS A 174 -3.25 19.62 -8.60
N THR A 175 -4.40 19.15 -9.08
CA THR A 175 -5.72 19.71 -8.73
C THR A 175 -6.65 18.66 -8.14
N TRP A 176 -7.51 19.11 -7.22
CA TRP A 176 -8.72 18.37 -6.83
C TRP A 176 -9.87 18.77 -7.73
N ARG A 177 -10.73 17.80 -8.05
CA ARG A 177 -12.01 18.00 -8.71
C ARG A 177 -13.11 17.25 -7.96
N GLU A 178 -14.26 17.87 -7.83
CA GLU A 178 -15.43 17.23 -7.24
C GLU A 178 -16.11 16.29 -8.23
N ILE A 179 -16.66 15.20 -7.70
CA ILE A 179 -17.45 14.21 -8.41
C ILE A 179 -18.71 13.87 -7.62
N PRO A 180 -19.81 13.54 -8.31
CA PRO A 180 -21.00 13.01 -7.65
C PRO A 180 -20.67 11.75 -6.84
N SER A 181 -21.18 11.67 -5.61
CA SER A 181 -21.07 10.50 -4.75
C SER A 181 -22.43 9.79 -4.67
N PRO A 182 -22.49 8.46 -4.49
CA PRO A 182 -23.75 7.76 -4.32
C PRO A 182 -24.55 8.32 -3.14
N ALA A 183 -25.84 8.63 -3.31
CA ALA A 183 -26.69 9.18 -2.24
C ALA A 183 -26.74 8.31 -0.97
N ALA A 184 -26.50 6.99 -1.11
CA ALA A 184 -26.44 6.07 0.01
C ALA A 184 -25.29 6.39 1.00
N MET A 185 -24.24 7.10 0.58
CA MET A 185 -23.02 7.38 1.34
C MET A 185 -23.29 8.01 2.72
N ASP A 186 -24.33 8.84 2.80
CA ASP A 186 -24.70 9.58 4.02
C ASP A 186 -25.21 8.68 5.15
N SER A 187 -25.65 7.47 4.79
CA SER A 187 -26.15 6.46 5.74
C SER A 187 -25.12 5.38 6.09
N LEU A 188 -23.87 5.57 5.66
CA LEU A 188 -22.81 4.57 5.78
C LEU A 188 -21.81 4.94 6.86
N SER A 189 -21.33 3.92 7.55
CA SER A 189 -20.07 4.00 8.28
C SER A 189 -19.00 3.19 7.59
N LEU A 190 -17.76 3.69 7.68
CA LEU A 190 -16.61 2.95 7.20
C LEU A 190 -16.31 1.79 8.14
N VAL A 191 -16.04 0.62 7.55
CA VAL A 191 -15.31 -0.44 8.24
C VAL A 191 -13.86 0.04 8.44
N LYS A 192 -13.25 -0.20 9.62
CA LYS A 192 -11.89 0.25 9.95
C LYS A 192 -10.80 -0.51 9.15
N SER A 193 -10.81 -0.42 7.83
CA SER A 193 -9.83 -0.98 6.91
C SER A 193 -9.53 0.03 5.79
N PRO A 194 -8.27 0.19 5.37
CA PRO A 194 -7.91 1.03 4.21
C PRO A 194 -8.60 0.56 2.92
N MET A 195 -8.75 1.46 1.95
CA MET A 195 -9.16 1.06 0.61
C MET A 195 -8.10 0.16 -0.04
N CYS A 196 -8.53 -0.89 -0.71
CA CYS A 196 -7.70 -1.81 -1.44
C CYS A 196 -7.71 -1.48 -2.93
N LEU A 197 -6.54 -1.27 -3.54
CA LEU A 197 -6.40 -1.17 -4.99
C LEU A 197 -6.33 -2.58 -5.60
N PHE A 198 -7.24 -2.88 -6.51
CA PHE A 198 -7.28 -4.15 -7.24
C PHE A 198 -7.76 -3.90 -8.67
N ASP A 199 -7.01 -4.38 -9.66
CA ASP A 199 -7.43 -4.31 -11.08
C ASP A 199 -7.94 -2.93 -11.55
N GLY A 200 -7.21 -1.86 -11.21
CA GLY A 200 -7.55 -0.49 -11.62
C GLY A 200 -8.69 0.18 -10.83
N ALA A 201 -9.29 -0.51 -9.86
CA ALA A 201 -10.35 0.05 -9.01
C ALA A 201 -10.00 0.00 -7.52
N LEU A 202 -10.56 0.93 -6.77
CA LEU A 202 -10.49 0.99 -5.31
C LEU A 202 -11.67 0.25 -4.70
N TYR A 203 -11.43 -0.58 -3.69
CA TYR A 203 -12.43 -1.41 -3.02
C TYR A 203 -12.37 -1.17 -1.51
N TRP A 204 -13.52 -0.99 -0.88
CA TRP A 204 -13.61 -0.88 0.58
C TRP A 204 -14.94 -1.38 1.11
N ALA A 205 -14.92 -1.87 2.35
CA ALA A 205 -16.12 -2.33 3.02
C ALA A 205 -16.80 -1.15 3.74
N VAL A 206 -18.11 -1.11 3.64
CA VAL A 206 -18.97 -0.13 4.32
C VAL A 206 -20.12 -0.86 5.01
N LYS A 207 -20.63 -0.24 6.07
CA LYS A 207 -21.75 -0.76 6.85
C LYS A 207 -22.94 0.17 6.72
N ARG A 208 -24.10 -0.39 6.39
CA ARG A 208 -25.35 0.37 6.34
C ARG A 208 -26.05 0.38 7.69
N HIS A 209 -26.48 1.54 8.15
CA HIS A 209 -27.30 1.69 9.35
C HIS A 209 -28.80 1.65 9.00
N PHE A 210 -29.35 0.47 8.69
CA PHE A 210 -30.81 0.25 8.68
C PHE A 210 -31.17 -0.96 9.56
N ARG A 211 -32.48 -1.25 9.70
CA ARG A 211 -33.12 -2.18 10.66
C ARG A 211 -32.39 -3.52 10.87
N HIS A 212 -31.57 -3.96 9.92
CA HIS A 212 -30.50 -4.93 10.13
C HIS A 212 -29.19 -4.38 9.56
N SER A 213 -28.14 -4.35 10.38
CA SER A 213 -26.81 -3.91 9.95
C SER A 213 -26.22 -4.93 8.97
N CYS A 214 -26.02 -4.53 7.71
CA CYS A 214 -25.33 -5.35 6.71
C CYS A 214 -24.10 -4.63 6.18
N CYS A 215 -23.04 -5.39 5.97
CA CYS A 215 -21.84 -4.96 5.28
C CYS A 215 -22.01 -5.17 3.78
N TYR A 216 -21.45 -4.26 2.99
CA TYR A 216 -21.27 -4.45 1.54
C TYR A 216 -19.96 -3.80 1.10
N MET A 217 -19.53 -4.13 -0.12
CA MET A 217 -18.32 -3.55 -0.68
C MET A 217 -18.69 -2.44 -1.65
N MET A 218 -18.07 -1.28 -1.48
CA MET A 218 -18.08 -0.22 -2.48
C MET A 218 -16.84 -0.32 -3.35
N THR A 219 -17.02 0.09 -4.60
CA THR A 219 -15.93 0.17 -5.57
C THR A 219 -15.91 1.53 -6.24
N PHE A 220 -14.73 1.94 -6.68
CA PHE A 220 -14.53 3.12 -7.52
C PHE A 220 -13.50 2.80 -8.59
N ASP A 221 -13.93 2.79 -9.85
CA ASP A 221 -13.03 2.57 -10.99
C ASP A 221 -12.22 3.84 -11.25
N LEU A 222 -10.88 3.75 -11.27
CA LEU A 222 -10.04 4.94 -11.38
C LEU A 222 -10.09 5.58 -12.78
N SER A 223 -10.37 4.80 -13.82
CA SER A 223 -10.33 5.27 -15.21
C SER A 223 -11.62 5.98 -15.59
N SER A 224 -12.75 5.30 -15.38
CA SER A 224 -14.10 5.80 -15.65
C SER A 224 -14.66 6.70 -14.55
N GLU A 225 -14.06 6.66 -13.35
CA GLU A 225 -14.49 7.40 -12.17
C GLU A 225 -15.93 7.09 -11.73
N VAL A 226 -16.34 5.83 -11.90
CA VAL A 226 -17.68 5.35 -11.57
C VAL A 226 -17.66 4.56 -10.26
N PHE A 227 -18.60 4.89 -9.38
CA PHE A 227 -18.88 4.11 -8.18
C PHE A 227 -19.76 2.90 -8.50
N SER A 228 -19.48 1.78 -7.84
CA SER A 228 -20.37 0.62 -7.87
C SER A 228 -20.41 -0.08 -6.50
N THR A 229 -21.23 -1.12 -6.40
CA THR A 229 -21.41 -1.93 -5.20
C THR A 229 -21.34 -3.40 -5.52
N ILE A 230 -20.73 -4.15 -4.61
CA ILE A 230 -20.64 -5.61 -4.68
C ILE A 230 -21.19 -6.19 -3.38
N GLU A 231 -22.08 -7.18 -3.53
CA GLU A 231 -22.55 -7.97 -2.40
C GLU A 231 -21.39 -8.80 -1.81
N LEU A 232 -21.34 -8.83 -0.48
CA LEU A 232 -20.39 -9.66 0.25
C LEU A 232 -20.93 -11.08 0.39
N PRO A 233 -20.06 -12.09 0.56
CA PRO A 233 -20.49 -13.48 0.70
C PRO A 233 -21.34 -13.72 1.96
N GLU A 234 -21.05 -12.98 3.03
CA GLU A 234 -21.79 -13.03 4.29
C GLU A 234 -22.12 -11.60 4.75
N PRO A 235 -23.18 -10.95 4.20
CA PRO A 235 -23.47 -9.55 4.47
C PRO A 235 -23.80 -9.24 5.93
N SER A 236 -24.25 -10.23 6.69
CA SER A 236 -24.57 -10.09 8.13
C SER A 236 -23.32 -10.17 9.02
N TRP A 237 -22.18 -10.61 8.48
CA TRP A 237 -20.94 -10.70 9.22
C TRP A 237 -20.21 -9.36 9.24
N GLU A 238 -19.32 -9.19 10.22
CA GLU A 238 -18.45 -8.04 10.25
C GLU A 238 -17.29 -8.27 9.27
N THR A 239 -17.18 -7.43 8.25
CA THR A 239 -15.98 -7.41 7.41
C THR A 239 -14.87 -6.72 8.19
N ASN A 240 -13.72 -7.37 8.36
CA ASN A 240 -12.59 -6.82 9.10
C ASN A 240 -11.58 -6.15 8.15
N THR A 241 -11.37 -6.71 6.96
CA THR A 241 -10.39 -6.20 6.01
C THR A 241 -10.73 -6.53 4.55
N VAL A 242 -10.29 -5.66 3.64
CA VAL A 242 -10.32 -5.85 2.18
C VAL A 242 -8.88 -5.80 1.68
N THR A 243 -8.47 -6.77 0.86
CA THR A 243 -7.06 -6.93 0.45
C THR A 243 -6.93 -7.79 -0.81
N VAL A 244 -5.70 -8.13 -1.22
CA VAL A 244 -5.41 -8.98 -2.39
C VAL A 244 -4.60 -10.20 -1.98
N ILE A 245 -5.08 -11.39 -2.35
CA ILE A 245 -4.45 -12.69 -2.09
C ILE A 245 -4.31 -13.42 -3.42
N LYS A 246 -3.10 -13.84 -3.77
CA LYS A 246 -2.77 -14.60 -4.99
C LYS A 246 -3.34 -13.98 -6.25
N GLY A 247 -3.30 -12.64 -6.32
CA GLY A 247 -3.88 -11.88 -7.43
C GLY A 247 -5.41 -11.87 -7.48
N CYS A 248 -6.08 -12.26 -6.40
CA CYS A 248 -7.53 -12.20 -6.24
C CYS A 248 -7.90 -11.16 -5.19
N LEU A 249 -9.00 -10.44 -5.39
CA LEU A 249 -9.59 -9.61 -4.36
C LEU A 249 -10.06 -10.51 -3.22
N ALA A 250 -9.83 -10.11 -1.98
CA ALA A 250 -10.19 -10.89 -0.82
C ALA A 250 -10.78 -10.07 0.30
N VAL A 251 -11.65 -10.72 1.06
CA VAL A 251 -12.27 -10.15 2.26
C VAL A 251 -12.12 -11.13 3.42
N VAL A 252 -11.73 -10.58 4.57
CA VAL A 252 -11.78 -11.30 5.84
C VAL A 252 -13.03 -10.84 6.57
N SER A 253 -13.90 -11.78 6.90
CA SER A 253 -15.13 -11.51 7.64
C SER A 253 -15.24 -12.41 8.85
N SER A 254 -15.76 -11.87 9.95
CA SER A 254 -15.96 -12.57 11.22
C SER A 254 -17.44 -12.58 11.60
N SER A 255 -17.95 -13.75 11.97
CA SER A 255 -19.28 -13.89 12.54
C SER A 255 -19.36 -13.21 13.90
N SER A 256 -20.47 -12.53 14.16
CA SER A 256 -20.78 -11.97 15.48
C SER A 256 -21.31 -13.03 16.48
N SER A 257 -21.42 -14.30 16.06
CA SER A 257 -21.89 -15.41 16.91
C SER A 257 -20.84 -15.87 17.92
N LYS A 258 -21.26 -16.63 18.94
CA LYS A 258 -20.39 -17.12 20.04
C LYS A 258 -19.19 -17.96 19.56
N ASP A 259 -19.27 -18.54 18.36
CA ASP A 259 -18.25 -19.43 17.82
C ASP A 259 -17.05 -18.69 17.22
N ASN A 260 -17.13 -17.35 17.05
CA ASN A 260 -16.04 -16.51 16.51
C ASN A 260 -15.43 -17.05 15.19
N ASP A 261 -16.27 -17.58 14.30
CA ASP A 261 -15.83 -18.06 12.98
C ASP A 261 -15.35 -16.89 12.13
N SER A 262 -14.12 -16.98 11.60
CA SER A 262 -13.54 -16.00 10.69
C SER A 262 -13.19 -16.68 9.38
N ARG A 263 -13.61 -16.09 8.26
CA ARG A 263 -13.45 -16.66 6.92
C ARG A 263 -12.79 -15.69 5.98
N ILE A 264 -11.96 -16.24 5.10
CA ILE A 264 -11.34 -15.53 3.99
C ILE A 264 -12.06 -15.96 2.72
N TRP A 265 -12.64 -14.99 2.04
CA TRP A 265 -13.28 -15.18 0.74
C TRP A 265 -12.48 -14.48 -0.32
N VAL A 266 -12.39 -15.09 -1.51
CA VAL A 266 -11.68 -14.53 -2.66
C VAL A 266 -12.61 -14.41 -3.85
N ARG A 267 -12.30 -13.43 -4.70
CA ARG A 267 -12.98 -13.14 -5.95
C ARG A 267 -11.96 -12.69 -6.99
N THR A 268 -12.04 -13.25 -8.19
CA THR A 268 -11.22 -12.81 -9.33
C THR A 268 -11.91 -11.68 -10.07
N ALA A 269 -11.18 -10.92 -10.89
CA ALA A 269 -11.78 -9.91 -11.76
C ALA A 269 -12.77 -10.51 -12.79
N ALA A 270 -12.45 -11.71 -13.31
CA ALA A 270 -13.28 -12.40 -14.30
C ALA A 270 -14.53 -13.08 -13.72
N ALA A 271 -14.51 -13.46 -12.43
CA ALA A 271 -15.64 -14.11 -11.78
C ALA A 271 -16.46 -13.12 -10.94
N ALA A 272 -17.77 -13.14 -11.16
CA ALA A 272 -18.69 -12.29 -10.38
C ALA A 272 -18.96 -12.81 -8.95
N SER A 273 -18.59 -14.06 -8.66
CA SER A 273 -18.92 -14.75 -7.40
C SER A 273 -17.72 -14.85 -6.44
N TRP A 274 -18.03 -14.88 -5.15
CA TRP A 274 -17.07 -15.19 -4.09
C TRP A 274 -16.88 -16.70 -3.93
N SER A 275 -15.67 -17.13 -3.61
CA SER A 275 -15.37 -18.49 -3.16
C SER A 275 -14.67 -18.46 -1.81
N LEU A 276 -14.95 -19.47 -0.98
CA LEU A 276 -14.29 -19.62 0.31
C LEU A 276 -12.85 -20.09 0.08
N ALA A 277 -11.88 -19.32 0.53
CA ALA A 277 -10.47 -19.68 0.44
C ALA A 277 -10.02 -20.42 1.72
N PHE A 278 -10.29 -19.83 2.89
CA PHE A 278 -9.79 -20.35 4.17
C PHE A 278 -10.75 -20.08 5.32
N LYS A 279 -10.76 -20.98 6.30
CA LYS A 279 -11.36 -20.77 7.62
C LYS A 279 -10.24 -20.53 8.63
N LEU A 280 -10.38 -19.49 9.44
CA LEU A 280 -9.42 -19.10 10.46
C LEU A 280 -9.96 -19.51 11.83
N ASP A 281 -9.23 -20.39 12.53
CA ASP A 281 -9.53 -20.76 13.92
C ASP A 281 -9.07 -19.71 14.94
N THR A 282 -8.77 -18.48 14.50
CA THR A 282 -8.19 -17.44 15.36
C THR A 282 -9.16 -16.29 15.60
N ARG A 283 -9.24 -15.84 16.86
CA ARG A 283 -9.99 -14.64 17.28
C ARG A 283 -9.29 -13.31 16.94
N GLN A 284 -8.12 -13.34 16.29
CA GLN A 284 -7.31 -12.15 16.10
C GLN A 284 -7.60 -11.50 14.75
N PRO A 285 -7.77 -10.16 14.70
CA PRO A 285 -8.08 -9.50 13.44
C PRO A 285 -6.90 -9.60 12.49
N VAL A 286 -7.16 -9.93 11.23
CA VAL A 286 -6.13 -9.98 10.19
C VAL A 286 -5.68 -8.57 9.83
N LEU A 287 -4.37 -8.29 9.92
CA LEU A 287 -3.77 -6.97 9.69
C LEU A 287 -3.53 -6.68 8.21
N SER A 288 -3.07 -7.68 7.49
CA SER A 288 -2.69 -7.56 6.09
C SER A 288 -2.62 -8.95 5.50
N ILE A 289 -2.88 -9.06 4.20
CA ILE A 289 -2.62 -10.28 3.47
C ILE A 289 -1.64 -9.89 2.37
N ASN A 290 -0.42 -10.42 2.46
CA ASN A 290 0.45 -10.44 1.29
C ASN A 290 -0.26 -11.31 0.26
N GLY A 291 0.03 -11.15 -1.02
CA GLY A 291 -0.41 -12.05 -2.09
C GLY A 291 -0.26 -13.56 -1.81
N ASP A 292 0.28 -14.03 -0.67
CA ASP A 292 0.21 -15.42 -0.21
C ASP A 292 0.03 -15.62 1.32
N LEU A 293 0.12 -14.61 2.20
CA LEU A 293 0.21 -14.83 3.67
C LEU A 293 -0.71 -13.93 4.50
N VAL A 294 -1.34 -14.50 5.53
CA VAL A 294 -2.29 -13.83 6.43
C VAL A 294 -1.59 -13.44 7.74
N PHE A 295 -1.46 -12.15 8.02
CA PHE A 295 -0.89 -11.68 9.29
C PHE A 295 -2.00 -11.45 10.31
N SER A 296 -1.91 -12.08 11.48
CA SER A 296 -2.85 -11.84 12.58
C SER A 296 -2.36 -10.71 13.48
N ARG A 297 -3.28 -9.89 13.98
CA ARG A 297 -2.98 -8.81 14.93
C ARG A 297 -2.67 -9.44 16.28
N CYS A 298 -1.40 -9.70 16.53
CA CYS A 298 -0.97 -10.10 17.85
C CYS A 298 -0.95 -8.88 18.79
N TYR A 299 -1.83 -8.89 19.79
CA TYR A 299 -1.72 -8.03 20.95
C TYR A 299 -0.56 -8.51 21.83
N CYS A 300 0.67 -8.31 21.37
CA CYS A 300 1.81 -8.82 22.10
C CYS A 300 2.26 -7.84 23.19
N SER A 301 2.07 -8.25 24.44
CA SER A 301 2.88 -7.75 25.56
C SER A 301 4.40 -7.99 25.37
N LYS A 302 4.78 -8.78 24.35
CA LYS A 302 6.15 -9.19 24.02
C LYS A 302 6.64 -8.76 22.61
N GLY A 303 5.88 -7.96 21.86
CA GLY A 303 6.28 -7.47 20.53
C GLY A 303 6.42 -8.53 19.40
N LEU A 304 5.71 -9.66 19.46
CA LEU A 304 5.80 -10.68 18.42
C LEU A 304 4.84 -10.37 17.25
N LEU A 305 5.29 -10.58 16.02
CA LEU A 305 4.45 -10.59 14.83
C LEU A 305 4.47 -11.99 14.22
N ASP A 306 3.33 -12.67 14.28
CA ASP A 306 3.12 -13.99 13.70
C ASP A 306 2.39 -13.87 12.35
N TYR A 307 2.59 -14.86 11.49
CA TYR A 307 1.91 -14.98 10.20
C TYR A 307 1.39 -16.39 10.02
N HIS A 308 0.30 -16.51 9.27
CA HIS A 308 -0.29 -17.76 8.88
C HIS A 308 -0.07 -17.92 7.37
N ASP A 309 0.56 -19.02 6.99
CA ASP A 309 0.52 -19.46 5.60
C ASP A 309 -0.83 -20.16 5.37
N PRO A 310 -1.69 -19.63 4.48
CA PRO A 310 -2.97 -20.22 4.18
C PRO A 310 -2.84 -21.66 3.65
N GLU A 311 -1.77 -22.00 2.92
CA GLU A 311 -1.59 -23.34 2.36
C GLU A 311 -1.31 -24.39 3.44
N THR A 312 -0.58 -24.02 4.49
CA THR A 312 -0.20 -24.95 5.55
C THR A 312 -1.10 -24.85 6.78
N GLY A 313 -1.78 -23.71 6.98
CA GLY A 313 -2.56 -23.42 8.18
C GLY A 313 -1.72 -23.22 9.45
N VAL A 314 -0.39 -23.37 9.38
CA VAL A 314 0.48 -23.34 10.56
C VAL A 314 0.95 -21.91 10.84
N PRO A 315 0.76 -21.39 12.07
CA PRO A 315 1.34 -20.11 12.47
C PRO A 315 2.86 -20.20 12.52
N SER A 316 3.52 -19.27 11.84
CA SER A 316 4.97 -19.08 11.84
C SER A 316 5.34 -17.70 12.34
N ARG A 317 6.47 -17.58 13.05
CA ARG A 317 6.92 -16.31 13.62
C ARG A 317 7.71 -15.50 12.59
N LEU A 318 7.34 -14.24 12.38
CA LEU A 318 8.03 -13.36 11.43
C LEU A 318 9.12 -12.52 12.10
N VAL A 319 8.76 -11.75 13.14
CA VAL A 319 9.66 -10.76 13.77
C VAL A 319 9.44 -10.71 15.27
N ASN A 320 10.53 -10.52 16.01
CA ASN A 320 10.50 -10.13 17.41
C ASN A 320 10.78 -8.62 17.51
N LEU A 321 9.73 -7.81 17.58
CA LEU A 321 9.85 -6.37 17.83
C LEU A 321 10.26 -6.17 19.29
N THR A 322 11.20 -5.26 19.54
CA THR A 322 11.64 -4.98 20.89
C THR A 322 10.49 -4.38 21.72
N ASN A 323 10.35 -4.82 22.97
CA ASN A 323 9.39 -4.29 23.96
C ASN A 323 7.90 -4.51 23.64
N SER A 324 7.02 -4.03 24.54
CA SER A 324 5.58 -3.99 24.31
C SER A 324 5.27 -3.04 23.15
N SER A 325 5.02 -3.60 21.97
CA SER A 325 4.75 -2.87 20.75
C SER A 325 3.39 -3.25 20.17
N TYR A 326 2.78 -2.29 19.47
CA TYR A 326 1.49 -2.42 18.81
C TYR A 326 1.65 -2.11 17.32
N VAL A 327 1.30 -3.06 16.45
CA VAL A 327 1.34 -2.85 15.00
C VAL A 327 0.14 -1.99 14.59
N ASP A 328 0.44 -0.79 14.09
CA ASP A 328 -0.54 0.21 13.64
C ASP A 328 -1.05 -0.08 12.23
N GLY A 329 -0.15 -0.58 11.38
CA GLY A 329 -0.44 -0.80 9.97
C GLY A 329 0.70 -1.56 9.29
N MET A 330 0.36 -2.25 8.22
CA MET A 330 1.30 -3.01 7.42
C MET A 330 0.92 -2.85 5.95
N ILE A 331 1.92 -2.60 5.11
CA ILE A 331 1.71 -2.49 3.67
C ILE A 331 2.80 -3.22 2.90
N THR A 332 2.38 -3.85 1.81
CA THR A 332 3.28 -4.38 0.80
C THR A 332 3.47 -3.34 -0.29
N TYR A 333 4.72 -3.10 -0.68
CA TYR A 333 5.09 -2.23 -1.77
C TYR A 333 6.22 -2.87 -2.58
N ILE A 334 6.57 -2.30 -3.73
CA ILE A 334 7.76 -2.69 -4.50
C ILE A 334 8.76 -1.54 -4.46
N GLU A 335 10.05 -1.84 -4.54
CA GLU A 335 11.01 -0.78 -4.83
C GLU A 335 10.81 -0.27 -6.24
N SER A 336 10.85 1.04 -6.40
CA SER A 336 10.62 1.67 -7.68
C SER A 336 11.43 2.97 -7.77
N LEU A 337 11.66 3.39 -9.00
CA LEU A 337 12.25 4.68 -9.37
C LEU A 337 11.18 5.75 -9.64
N GLU A 338 9.91 5.48 -9.32
CA GLU A 338 8.82 6.48 -9.39
C GLU A 338 9.11 7.75 -8.58
N LEU A 339 8.65 8.91 -9.05
CA LEU A 339 8.93 10.25 -8.48
C LEU A 339 10.40 10.71 -8.54
N LEU A 340 11.28 10.01 -9.26
CA LEU A 340 12.71 10.34 -9.35
C LEU A 340 12.97 11.79 -9.76
N HIS A 341 12.16 12.33 -10.66
CA HIS A 341 12.31 13.70 -11.18
C HIS A 341 11.38 14.73 -10.53
N TYR A 342 10.30 14.30 -9.87
CA TYR A 342 9.21 15.18 -9.44
C TYR A 342 9.16 15.41 -7.92
N GLY A 343 9.73 14.52 -7.12
CA GLY A 343 9.68 14.62 -5.66
C GLY A 343 10.75 15.55 -5.07
N THR A 344 10.45 16.11 -3.91
CA THR A 344 11.42 16.81 -3.06
C THR A 344 12.20 15.81 -2.20
N SER A 345 13.48 16.09 -1.93
CA SER A 345 14.31 15.23 -1.06
C SER A 345 13.78 15.22 0.37
N CYS A 346 13.78 14.04 0.98
CA CYS A 346 13.44 13.86 2.40
C CYS A 346 14.51 14.39 3.37
N ASP A 347 15.74 14.68 2.90
CA ASP A 347 16.91 14.98 3.75
C ASP A 347 17.13 16.48 4.03
N GLN A 348 16.13 17.35 3.85
CA GLN A 348 16.27 18.77 4.15
C GLN A 348 16.48 18.99 5.67
N GLY A 349 17.75 19.01 6.09
CA GLY A 349 18.19 19.27 7.47
C GLY A 349 19.33 18.41 8.00
N LYS A 350 19.79 17.36 7.31
CA LYS A 350 20.92 16.51 7.76
C LYS A 350 21.96 16.32 6.66
N SER A 351 23.22 16.22 7.10
CA SER A 351 24.45 16.06 6.30
C SER A 351 24.25 15.29 4.97
N LYS A 352 24.65 15.93 3.86
CA LYS A 352 24.52 15.43 2.49
C LYS A 352 25.28 14.12 2.30
N SER A 353 24.62 12.97 2.42
CA SER A 353 25.00 11.84 1.57
C SER A 353 24.50 12.17 0.15
N LYS A 354 25.41 12.59 -0.74
CA LYS A 354 25.10 12.84 -2.14
C LYS A 354 24.80 11.48 -2.81
N GLN A 355 23.58 10.98 -2.72
CA GLN A 355 23.08 10.15 -3.82
C GLN A 355 23.01 11.07 -5.05
N ALA A 356 23.70 10.69 -6.12
CA ALA A 356 23.69 11.40 -7.40
C ALA A 356 22.30 11.24 -8.04
N LEU A 357 21.34 11.99 -7.51
CA LEU A 357 19.94 11.94 -7.92
C LEU A 357 19.70 12.83 -9.15
N ASP A 358 20.46 13.92 -9.25
CA ASP A 358 20.36 14.89 -10.33
C ASP A 358 21.48 14.61 -11.35
N CYS A 359 21.08 14.55 -12.61
CA CYS A 359 21.93 14.55 -13.79
C CYS A 359 21.84 15.95 -14.43
#